data_AF-A4ARM9-F1
#
_entry.id   AF-A4ARM9-F1
#
_cell.length_a   1.000
_cell.length_b   1.000
_cell.length_c   1.000
_cell.angle_alpha   90.00
_cell.angle_beta   90.00
_cell.angle_gamma   90.00
#
_symmetry.space_group_name_H-M   'P 1'
#
loop_
_entity.id
_entity.type
_entity.pdbx_description
1 polymer ?
#
loop_
_entity_poly.entity_id
_entity_poly.type
_entity_poly.pdbx_seq_one_letter_code
_entity_poly.pdbx_strand_id
1 'polypeptide(L)'
;MKPLVILGVGLVLWILSIYLVRKWKYFWIFFAVNFAILTIYTIYTIYGNLSFLGHDEYGLGRLIMLFAVPLIHVLVAFVLAIIIRYRLKKITIAN
;
A
#
# COMPACT_ATOMS: atom_id res chain seq x y z
N MET A 1 20.30 4.71 -8.88
CA MET A 1 19.71 3.41 -9.29
C MET A 1 18.90 2.72 -8.19
N LYS A 2 19.33 2.70 -6.92
CA LYS A 2 18.63 2.02 -5.80
C LYS A 2 17.17 2.47 -5.53
N PRO A 3 16.80 3.78 -5.55
CA PRO A 3 15.44 4.19 -5.20
C PRO A 3 14.39 3.81 -6.26
N LEU A 4 14.74 3.85 -7.55
CA LEU A 4 13.88 3.40 -8.65
C LEU A 4 13.51 1.92 -8.53
N VAL A 5 14.45 1.09 -8.08
CA VAL A 5 14.20 -0.35 -7.85
C VAL A 5 13.18 -0.54 -6.71
N ILE A 6 13.30 0.21 -5.62
CA ILE A 6 12.38 0.12 -4.48
C ILE A 6 10.95 0.49 -4.91
N LEU A 7 10.79 1.55 -5.70
CA LEU A 7 9.49 1.95 -6.25
C LEU A 7 8.91 0.90 -7.19
N GLY A 8 9.76 0.31 -8.05
CA GLY A 8 9.37 -0.79 -8.92
C GLY A 8 8.88 -2.01 -8.15
N VAL A 9 9.59 -2.39 -7.08
CA VAL A 9 9.17 -3.49 -6.18
C VAL A 9 7.83 -3.18 -5.52
N GLY A 10 7.64 -1.95 -5.02
CA GLY A 10 6.36 -1.53 -4.46
C GLY A 10 5.20 -1.68 -5.46
N LEU A 11 5.37 -1.19 -6.69
CA LEU A 11 4.35 -1.31 -7.74
C LEU A 11 4.03 -2.78 -8.05
N VAL A 12 5.06 -3.63 -8.17
CA VAL A 12 4.88 -5.07 -8.43
C VAL A 12 4.12 -5.74 -7.29
N LEU A 13 4.47 -5.46 -6.03
CA LEU A 13 3.77 -6.02 -4.87
C LEU A 13 2.31 -5.56 -4.79
N TRP A 14 2.02 -4.32 -5.16
CA TRP A 14 0.65 -3.83 -5.21
C TRP A 14 -0.18 -4.54 -6.27
N ILE A 15 0.35 -4.69 -7.48
CA ILE A 15 -0.30 -5.45 -8.57
C ILE A 15 -0.52 -6.91 -8.15
N LEU A 16 0.47 -7.55 -7.54
CA LEU A 16 0.35 -8.92 -7.04
C LEU A 16 -0.71 -9.04 -5.95
N SER A 17 -0.83 -8.06 -5.05
CA SER A 17 -1.87 -8.02 -4.02
C SER A 17 -3.26 -8.05 -4.65
N ILE A 18 -3.51 -7.17 -5.63
CA ILE A 18 -4.77 -7.11 -6.38
C ILE A 18 -5.06 -8.45 -7.07
N TYR A 19 -4.07 -9.02 -7.74
CA TYR A 19 -4.18 -10.32 -8.40
C TYR A 19 -4.54 -11.46 -7.43
N LEU A 20 -3.94 -11.46 -6.23
CA LEU A 20 -4.18 -12.49 -5.22
C LEU A 20 -5.62 -12.48 -4.72
N VAL A 21 -6.20 -11.29 -4.50
CA VAL A 21 -7.56 -11.13 -3.94
C VAL A 21 -8.67 -10.98 -4.97
N ARG A 22 -8.38 -11.01 -6.29
CA ARG A 22 -9.36 -10.74 -7.36
C ARG A 22 -10.64 -11.58 -7.35
N LYS A 23 -10.60 -12.79 -6.78
CA LYS A 23 -11.77 -13.70 -6.69
C LYS A 23 -12.53 -13.56 -5.36
N TRP A 24 -12.07 -12.69 -4.46
CA TRP A 24 -12.69 -12.51 -3.16
C TRP A 24 -13.99 -11.71 -3.29
N LYS A 25 -15.07 -12.15 -2.64
CA LYS A 25 -16.36 -11.44 -2.68
C LYS A 25 -16.30 -9.98 -2.18
N TYR A 26 -15.32 -9.66 -1.34
CA TYR A 26 -15.09 -8.31 -0.82
C TYR A 26 -13.98 -7.54 -1.55
N PHE A 27 -13.60 -7.98 -2.76
CA PHE A 27 -12.53 -7.36 -3.55
C PHE A 27 -12.70 -5.84 -3.70
N TRP A 28 -13.89 -5.38 -4.10
CA TRP A 28 -14.15 -3.95 -4.32
C TRP A 28 -14.02 -3.12 -3.05
N ILE A 29 -14.48 -3.65 -1.91
CA ILE A 29 -14.35 -2.99 -0.61
C ILE A 29 -12.87 -2.93 -0.22
N PHE A 30 -12.14 -4.04 -0.36
CA PHE A 30 -10.69 -4.07 -0.12
C PHE A 30 -9.95 -3.04 -0.98
N PHE A 31 -10.23 -3.00 -2.28
CA PHE A 31 -9.59 -2.06 -3.19
C PHE A 31 -9.91 -0.60 -2.82
N ALA A 32 -11.19 -0.28 -2.59
CA ALA A 32 -11.63 1.07 -2.24
C ALA A 32 -10.99 1.56 -0.93
N VAL A 33 -10.92 0.70 0.10
CA VAL A 33 -10.30 1.06 1.39
C VAL A 33 -8.80 1.31 1.23
N ASN A 34 -8.07 0.44 0.55
CA ASN A 34 -6.62 0.64 0.34
C ASN A 34 -6.35 1.89 -0.50
N PHE A 35 -7.16 2.14 -1.54
CA PHE A 35 -7.06 3.33 -2.37
C PHE A 35 -7.37 4.62 -1.59
N ALA A 36 -8.40 4.61 -0.75
CA ALA A 36 -8.74 5.73 0.11
C ALA A 36 -7.61 6.04 1.11
N ILE A 37 -7.03 5.01 1.74
CA ILE A 37 -5.92 5.17 2.68
C ILE A 37 -4.70 5.78 1.97
N LEU A 38 -4.31 5.26 0.80
CA LEU A 38 -3.21 5.83 0.01
C LEU A 38 -3.47 7.29 -0.39
N THR A 39 -4.71 7.61 -0.76
CA THR A 39 -5.13 8.97 -1.10
C THR A 39 -5.00 9.89 0.11
N ILE A 40 -5.48 9.47 1.28
CA ILE A 40 -5.38 10.22 2.54
C ILE A 40 -3.92 10.45 2.90
N TYR A 41 -3.06 9.42 2.85
CA TYR A 41 -1.63 9.59 3.10
C TYR A 41 -0.98 10.58 2.15
N THR A 42 -1.33 10.51 0.86
CA THR A 42 -0.79 11.41 -0.16
C THR A 42 -1.21 12.85 0.10
N ILE A 43 -2.51 13.10 0.33
CA ILE A 43 -3.04 14.44 0.64
C ILE A 43 -2.41 14.99 1.92
N TYR A 44 -2.38 14.20 2.99
CA TYR A 44 -1.81 14.63 4.27
C TYR A 44 -0.31 14.91 4.15
N THR A 45 0.42 14.11 3.37
CA THR A 45 1.84 14.33 3.14
C THR A 45 2.09 15.57 2.26
N ILE A 46 1.24 15.87 1.27
CA ILE A 46 1.42 17.01 0.36
C ILE A 46 0.91 18.33 0.94
N TYR A 47 -0.16 18.32 1.73
CA TYR A 47 -0.83 19.54 2.21
C TYR A 47 -0.91 19.66 3.73
N GLY A 48 -0.74 18.56 4.47
CA GLY A 48 -0.83 18.57 5.93
C GLY A 48 0.34 19.29 6.59
N ASN A 49 0.16 19.71 7.84
CA ASN A 49 1.25 20.23 8.66
C ASN A 49 1.96 19.04 9.33
N LEU A 50 3.19 18.74 8.88
CA LEU A 50 4.01 17.64 9.38
C LEU A 50 4.98 18.15 10.46
N SER A 51 4.48 18.74 11.54
CA SER A 51 5.29 19.38 12.58
C SER A 51 6.32 18.44 13.24
N PHE A 52 6.06 17.13 13.23
CA PHE A 52 6.98 16.11 13.74
C PHE A 52 8.26 15.93 12.87
N LEU A 53 8.27 16.39 11.63
CA LEU A 53 9.48 16.41 10.78
C LEU A 53 10.45 17.52 11.20
N GLY A 54 10.03 18.45 12.07
CA GLY A 54 10.84 19.61 12.46
C GLY A 54 11.04 20.58 11.30
N HIS A 55 12.26 21.12 11.18
CA HIS A 55 12.64 22.04 10.11
C HIS A 55 12.88 21.27 8.79
N ASP A 56 11.83 21.04 8.01
CA ASP A 56 11.92 20.44 6.67
C ASP A 56 12.01 21.52 5.58
N GLU A 57 13.02 22.39 5.68
CA GLU A 57 13.20 23.58 4.81
C GLU A 57 13.26 23.21 3.32
N TYR A 58 13.85 22.05 3.03
CA TYR A 58 14.03 21.55 1.65
C TYR A 58 12.94 20.55 1.24
N GLY A 59 11.98 20.23 2.11
CA GLY A 59 10.92 19.25 1.83
C GLY A 59 11.41 17.80 1.68
N LEU A 60 12.65 17.50 2.07
CA LEU A 60 13.26 16.19 1.89
C LEU A 60 12.62 15.15 2.80
N GLY A 61 12.26 15.54 4.03
CA GLY A 61 11.53 14.69 4.97
C GLY A 61 10.16 14.30 4.40
N ARG A 62 9.42 15.29 3.89
CA ARG A 62 8.15 15.09 3.20
C ARG A 62 8.28 14.19 1.98
N LEU A 63 9.32 14.38 1.17
CA LEU A 63 9.60 13.54 0.01
C LEU A 63 9.82 12.07 0.41
N ILE A 64 10.62 11.84 1.46
CA ILE A 64 10.87 10.48 1.98
C ILE A 64 9.56 9.85 2.45
N MET A 65 8.71 10.59 3.18
CA MET A 65 7.42 10.07 3.64
C MET A 65 6.47 9.73 2.50
N LEU A 66 6.47 10.55 1.44
CA LEU A 66 5.65 10.32 0.24
C LEU A 66 5.95 8.98 -0.42
N PHE A 67 7.17 8.45 -0.27
CA PHE A 67 7.55 7.14 -0.78
C PHE A 67 7.48 6.05 0.28
N ALA A 68 7.96 6.30 1.49
CA ALA A 68 8.06 5.31 2.56
C ALA A 68 6.69 4.85 3.05
N VAL A 69 5.73 5.78 3.22
CA VAL A 69 4.40 5.45 3.75
C VAL A 69 3.62 4.56 2.78
N PRO A 70 3.51 4.88 1.47
CA PRO A 70 2.91 3.98 0.51
C PRO A 70 3.62 2.62 0.41
N LEU A 71 4.95 2.59 0.50
CA LEU A 71 5.70 1.34 0.44
C LEU A 71 5.37 0.40 1.60
N ILE A 72 5.34 0.92 2.83
CA ILE A 72 4.95 0.17 4.02
C ILE A 72 3.50 -0.29 3.90
N HIS A 73 2.61 0.59 3.46
CA HIS A 73 1.20 0.26 3.26
C HIS A 73 1.01 -0.88 2.25
N VAL A 74 1.72 -0.84 1.12
CA VAL A 74 1.68 -1.90 0.10
C VAL A 74 2.22 -3.23 0.66
N LEU A 75 3.28 -3.21 1.47
CA LEU A 75 3.79 -4.43 2.11
C LEU A 75 2.73 -5.07 3.02
N VAL A 76 2.04 -4.27 3.84
CA VAL A 76 0.95 -4.75 4.71
C VAL A 76 -0.21 -5.30 3.87
N ALA A 77 -0.63 -4.57 2.83
CA ALA A 77 -1.69 -5.01 1.92
C ALA A 77 -1.35 -6.33 1.22
N PHE A 78 -0.08 -6.53 0.85
CA PHE A 78 0.40 -7.76 0.24
C PHE A 78 0.36 -8.96 1.19
N VAL A 79 0.81 -8.79 2.44
CA VAL A 79 0.71 -9.84 3.47
C VAL A 79 -0.76 -10.23 3.70
N LEU A 80 -1.66 -9.24 3.80
CA LEU A 80 -3.11 -9.49 3.93
C LEU A 80 -3.66 -10.22 2.70
N ALA A 81 -3.24 -9.84 1.50
CA ALA A 81 -3.66 -10.49 0.26
C ALA A 81 -3.25 -11.97 0.20
N ILE A 82 -2.04 -12.31 0.68
CA ILE A 82 -1.59 -13.70 0.82
C ILE A 82 -2.51 -14.47 1.77
N ILE A 83 -2.79 -13.93 2.96
CA ILE A 83 -3.65 -14.56 3.98
C ILE A 83 -5.06 -14.80 3.42
N ILE A 84 -5.64 -13.80 2.77
CA ILE A 84 -6.97 -13.91 2.14
C ILE A 84 -6.95 -15.00 1.07
N ARG A 85 -5.95 -15.01 0.19
CA ARG A 85 -5.85 -16.01 -0.87
C ARG A 85 -5.69 -17.43 -0.32
N TYR A 86 -4.93 -17.60 0.76
CA TYR A 86 -4.79 -18.88 1.43
C TYR A 86 -6.14 -19.37 1.99
N ARG A 87 -6.89 -18.49 2.68
CA ARG A 87 -8.23 -18.82 3.19
C ARG A 87 -9.21 -19.18 2.08
N LEU A 88 -9.19 -18.44 0.97
CA LEU A 88 -10.05 -18.72 -0.18
C LEU A 88 -9.76 -20.10 -0.79
N LYS A 89 -8.47 -20.44 -0.98
CA LYS A 89 -8.10 -21.79 -1.47
C LYS A 89 -8.58 -22.89 -0.52
N LYS A 90 -8.45 -22.70 0.79
CA LYS A 90 -8.90 -23.68 1.79
C LYS A 90 -10.42 -23.90 1.72
N ILE A 91 -11.20 -22.83 1.58
CA ILE A 91 -12.67 -22.92 1.45
C ILE A 91 -13.04 -23.65 0.15
N THR A 92 -12.36 -23.38 -0.96
CA THR A 92 -12.61 -24.06 -2.24
C THR A 92 -12.28 -25.56 -2.22
N ILE A 93 -11.32 -26.01 -1.42
CA ILE A 93 -10.96 -27.44 -1.31
C ILE A 93 -11.93 -28.20 -0.39
N ALA A 94 -12.58 -27.51 0.54
CA ALA A 94 -13.49 -28.11 1.52
C ALA A 94 -14.96 -28.23 1.04
N ASN A 95 -15.29 -27.58 -0.08
CA ASN A 95 -16.59 -27.68 -0.77
C ASN A 95 -16.46 -28.61 -1.97
#